data_AF-A0A7D8YTC7-F1
#
_entry.id   AF-A0A7D8YTC7-F1
#
_cell.length_a   1.000
_cell.length_b   1.000
_cell.length_c   1.000
_cell.angle_alpha   90.00
_cell.angle_beta   90.00
_cell.angle_gamma   90.00
#
_symmetry.space_group_name_H-M   'P 1'
#
loop_
_entity.id
_entity.type
_entity.pdbx_description
1 polymer ?
#
loop_
_entity_poly.entity_id
_entity_poly.type
_entity_poly.pdbx_seq_one_letter_code
_entity_poly.pdbx_strand_id
1 'polypeptide(L)'
;MSSALNALVLVPDFFKGAKMEFSWYAEDLSEESKALKEAFVQTAMDFLAFVPALRDVVGEGRGRWGGVDAWGAYGLCWGGKVVALSSGPNTPFSASGQVHPGRLATTDATQITIPHIVLASDGEDATTVREYRDVLVGAGKPGVVDTYVGMHHGWMGARANLKDEVNLKEYERGYNQLAQFFAKHL
;
A
#
# COMPACT_ATOMS: atom_id res chain seq x y z
N MET A 1 1.89 -4.04 14.58
CA MET A 1 0.53 -3.89 14.02
C MET A 1 -0.41 -5.04 14.38
N SER A 2 -0.17 -6.29 13.96
CA SER A 2 -1.03 -7.44 14.33
C SER A 2 -1.29 -7.53 15.84
N SER A 3 -0.24 -7.50 16.67
CA SER A 3 -0.37 -7.51 18.13
C SER A 3 -1.10 -6.29 18.70
N ALA A 4 -0.97 -5.11 18.06
CA ALA A 4 -1.61 -3.88 18.55
C ALA A 4 -3.11 -3.86 18.24
N LEU A 5 -3.51 -4.53 17.16
CA LEU A 5 -4.90 -4.59 16.68
C LEU A 5 -5.62 -5.88 17.08
N ASN A 6 -4.92 -6.84 17.69
CA ASN A 6 -5.39 -8.23 17.81
C ASN A 6 -5.90 -8.78 16.46
N ALA A 7 -5.18 -8.47 15.38
CA ALA A 7 -5.63 -8.72 14.01
C ALA A 7 -4.88 -9.89 13.35
N LEU A 8 -5.62 -10.68 12.58
CA LEU A 8 -5.05 -11.59 11.58
C LEU A 8 -4.49 -10.78 10.41
N VAL A 9 -3.26 -11.09 9.99
CA VAL A 9 -2.61 -10.43 8.85
C VAL A 9 -2.46 -11.43 7.72
N LEU A 10 -2.98 -11.06 6.54
CA LEU A 10 -2.80 -11.81 5.30
C LEU A 10 -1.82 -11.06 4.41
N VAL A 11 -0.88 -11.79 3.81
CA VAL A 11 0.04 -11.27 2.79
C VAL A 11 -0.12 -12.14 1.55
N PRO A 12 -1.06 -11.80 0.65
CA PRO A 12 -1.34 -12.61 -0.54
C PRO A 12 -0.20 -12.53 -1.54
N ASP A 13 0.11 -13.67 -2.17
CA ASP A 13 1.00 -13.70 -3.33
C ASP A 13 0.22 -13.43 -4.61
N PHE A 14 0.04 -12.14 -4.92
CA PHE A 14 -0.67 -11.70 -6.12
C PHE A 14 0.01 -12.14 -7.43
N PHE A 15 1.31 -12.43 -7.40
CA PHE A 15 2.08 -12.81 -8.56
C PHE A 15 2.30 -14.33 -8.69
N LYS A 16 1.74 -15.13 -7.77
CA LYS A 16 1.73 -16.60 -7.81
C LYS A 16 3.13 -17.19 -8.01
N GLY A 17 4.09 -16.68 -7.25
CA GLY A 17 5.49 -17.09 -7.26
C GLY A 17 6.36 -16.33 -8.25
N ALA A 18 5.78 -15.59 -9.21
CA ALA A 18 6.55 -14.67 -10.04
C ALA A 18 7.02 -13.47 -9.21
N LYS A 19 8.26 -13.03 -9.45
CA LYS A 19 8.85 -11.91 -8.71
C LYS A 19 9.79 -11.11 -9.61
N MET A 20 9.93 -9.83 -9.29
CA MET A 20 11.00 -9.02 -9.83
C MET A 20 12.32 -9.49 -9.20
N GLU A 21 13.25 -9.96 -10.02
CA GLU A 21 14.58 -10.36 -9.53
C GLU A 21 15.50 -9.15 -9.39
N PHE A 22 16.32 -9.14 -8.34
CA PHE A 22 17.29 -8.05 -8.14
C PHE A 22 18.31 -7.96 -9.28
N SER A 23 18.71 -9.11 -9.83
CA SER A 23 19.63 -9.17 -10.98
C SER A 23 19.08 -8.46 -12.21
N TRP A 24 17.75 -8.33 -12.34
CA TRP A 24 17.11 -7.63 -13.46
C TRP A 24 17.29 -6.11 -13.45
N TYR A 25 17.98 -5.56 -12.45
CA TYR A 25 18.38 -4.15 -12.40
C TYR A 25 19.82 -3.89 -12.87
N ALA A 26 20.56 -4.93 -13.26
CA ALA A 26 21.89 -4.79 -13.84
C ALA A 26 21.85 -4.04 -15.19
N GLU A 27 22.94 -3.36 -15.54
CA GLU A 27 23.06 -2.61 -16.81
C GLU A 27 23.22 -3.55 -18.02
N ASP A 28 23.78 -4.74 -17.83
CA ASP A 28 24.20 -5.71 -18.85
C ASP A 28 23.31 -6.96 -18.90
N LEU A 29 21.99 -6.77 -18.89
CA LEU A 29 21.03 -7.88 -18.93
C LEU A 29 21.09 -8.69 -20.23
N SER A 30 20.98 -10.02 -20.10
CA SER A 30 20.68 -10.89 -21.24
C SER A 30 19.31 -10.55 -21.85
N GLU A 31 19.12 -10.81 -23.14
CA GLU A 31 17.82 -10.61 -23.82
C GLU A 31 16.69 -11.41 -23.16
N GLU A 32 16.99 -12.61 -22.66
CA GLU A 32 16.05 -13.41 -21.86
C GLU A 32 15.63 -12.68 -20.57
N SER A 33 16.60 -12.12 -19.82
CA SER A 33 16.30 -11.42 -18.57
C SER A 33 15.54 -10.11 -18.83
N LYS A 34 15.82 -9.43 -19.94
CA LYS A 34 15.04 -8.26 -20.39
C LYS A 34 13.60 -8.64 -20.68
N ALA A 35 13.37 -9.72 -21.41
CA ALA A 35 12.02 -10.19 -21.74
C ALA A 35 11.24 -10.62 -20.48
N LEU A 36 11.88 -11.33 -19.54
CA LEU A 36 11.26 -11.70 -18.26
C LEU A 36 10.89 -10.48 -17.40
N LYS A 37 11.82 -9.51 -17.30
CA LYS A 37 11.57 -8.23 -16.62
C LYS A 37 10.40 -7.48 -17.25
N GLU A 38 10.38 -7.38 -18.58
CA GLU A 38 9.32 -6.70 -19.31
C GLU A 38 7.96 -7.38 -19.08
N ALA A 39 7.88 -8.70 -19.20
CA ALA A 39 6.65 -9.45 -18.96
C ALA A 39 6.13 -9.26 -17.52
N PHE A 40 7.03 -9.27 -16.52
CA PHE A 40 6.67 -8.99 -15.14
C PHE A 40 6.14 -7.55 -14.99
N VAL A 41 6.82 -6.57 -15.57
CA VAL A 41 6.40 -5.15 -15.50
C VAL A 41 5.06 -4.94 -16.20
N GLN A 42 4.85 -5.52 -17.39
CA GLN A 42 3.57 -5.42 -18.10
C GLN A 42 2.43 -5.95 -17.24
N THR A 43 2.62 -7.11 -16.62
CA THR A 43 1.65 -7.68 -15.68
C THR A 43 1.44 -6.76 -14.47
N ALA A 44 2.52 -6.32 -13.82
CA ALA A 44 2.44 -5.48 -12.63
C ALA A 44 1.83 -4.10 -12.89
N MET A 45 1.91 -3.55 -14.11
CA MET A 45 1.34 -2.25 -14.44
C MET A 45 -0.18 -2.30 -14.70
N ASP A 46 -0.77 -3.48 -14.88
CA ASP A 46 -2.22 -3.65 -14.93
C ASP A 46 -2.81 -3.73 -13.51
N PHE A 47 -2.73 -2.63 -12.76
CA PHE A 47 -3.20 -2.56 -11.37
C PHE A 47 -4.67 -2.95 -11.20
N LEU A 48 -5.52 -2.65 -12.19
CA LEU A 48 -6.95 -2.95 -12.13
C LEU A 48 -7.22 -4.46 -12.16
N ALA A 49 -6.39 -5.25 -12.86
CA ALA A 49 -6.50 -6.70 -12.84
C ALA A 49 -6.31 -7.32 -11.43
N PHE A 50 -5.65 -6.61 -10.50
CA PHE A 50 -5.42 -7.08 -9.14
C PHE A 50 -6.52 -6.68 -8.15
N VAL A 51 -7.41 -5.74 -8.50
CA VAL A 51 -8.51 -5.32 -7.63
C VAL A 51 -9.47 -6.49 -7.31
N PRO A 52 -9.91 -7.31 -8.29
CA PRO A 52 -10.70 -8.50 -8.00
C PRO A 52 -9.95 -9.50 -7.12
N ALA A 53 -8.66 -9.74 -7.38
CA ALA A 53 -7.85 -10.67 -6.59
C ALA A 53 -7.76 -10.25 -5.11
N LEU A 54 -7.62 -8.95 -4.83
CA LEU A 54 -7.63 -8.45 -3.45
C LEU A 54 -9.02 -8.62 -2.79
N ARG A 55 -10.11 -8.49 -3.55
CA ARG A 55 -11.47 -8.78 -3.04
C ARG A 55 -11.69 -10.26 -2.77
N ASP A 56 -11.17 -11.13 -3.63
CA ASP A 56 -11.27 -12.58 -3.47
C ASP A 56 -10.57 -13.06 -2.19
N VAL A 57 -9.43 -12.45 -1.82
CA VAL A 57 -8.76 -12.71 -0.53
C VAL A 57 -9.71 -12.47 0.65
N VAL A 58 -10.49 -11.38 0.63
CA VAL A 58 -11.48 -11.10 1.68
C VAL A 58 -12.64 -12.10 1.63
N GLY A 59 -13.11 -12.44 0.42
CA GLY A 59 -14.17 -13.44 0.23
C GLY A 59 -13.79 -14.82 0.80
N GLU A 60 -12.62 -15.33 0.43
CA GLU A 60 -12.07 -16.58 0.97
C GLU A 60 -11.84 -16.48 2.48
N GLY A 61 -11.32 -15.34 2.95
CA GLY A 61 -11.04 -15.11 4.35
C GLY A 61 -12.28 -15.16 5.24
N ARG A 62 -13.40 -14.57 4.79
CA ARG A 62 -14.70 -14.66 5.48
C ARG A 62 -15.18 -16.10 5.62
N GLY A 63 -14.92 -16.96 4.62
CA GLY A 63 -15.25 -18.38 4.68
C GLY A 63 -14.35 -19.20 5.62
N ARG A 64 -13.12 -18.74 5.87
CA ARG A 64 -12.12 -19.44 6.70
C ARG A 64 -12.12 -19.00 8.16
N TRP A 65 -12.42 -17.74 8.44
CA TRP A 65 -12.31 -17.15 9.77
C TRP A 65 -13.61 -16.42 10.18
N GLY A 66 -14.59 -17.19 10.66
CA GLY A 66 -15.92 -16.68 11.03
C GLY A 66 -15.99 -15.76 12.26
N GLY A 67 -14.85 -15.35 12.83
CA GLY A 67 -14.77 -14.36 13.91
C GLY A 67 -14.14 -13.03 13.49
N VAL A 68 -13.97 -12.80 12.18
CA VAL A 68 -13.44 -11.53 11.64
C VAL A 68 -14.61 -10.60 11.28
N ASP A 69 -14.81 -9.56 12.09
CA ASP A 69 -15.92 -8.61 11.95
C ASP A 69 -15.64 -7.46 10.98
N ALA A 70 -14.37 -7.10 10.80
CA ALA A 70 -13.93 -5.99 9.95
C ALA A 70 -12.68 -6.35 9.15
N TRP A 71 -12.54 -5.74 7.97
CA TRP A 71 -11.41 -5.96 7.07
C TRP A 71 -10.75 -4.61 6.76
N GLY A 72 -9.43 -4.57 6.84
CA GLY A 72 -8.62 -3.43 6.41
C GLY A 72 -7.57 -3.87 5.40
N ALA A 73 -7.09 -2.93 4.60
CA ALA A 73 -5.99 -3.19 3.68
C ALA A 73 -5.03 -2.00 3.62
N TYR A 74 -3.73 -2.26 3.67
CA TYR A 74 -2.75 -1.26 3.29
C TYR A 74 -1.73 -1.88 2.37
N GLY A 75 -1.11 -1.03 1.54
CA GLY A 75 -0.15 -1.47 0.54
C GLY A 75 1.11 -0.63 0.56
N LEU A 76 2.24 -1.33 0.37
CA LEU A 76 3.57 -0.75 0.24
C LEU A 76 3.89 -0.56 -1.25
N CYS A 77 4.38 0.62 -1.66
CA CYS A 77 4.81 0.88 -3.06
C CYS A 77 3.68 0.54 -4.06
N TRP A 78 3.90 -0.47 -4.91
CA TRP A 78 2.94 -1.00 -5.88
C TRP A 78 1.61 -1.40 -5.23
N GLY A 79 1.68 -2.05 -4.06
CA GLY A 79 0.48 -2.47 -3.34
C GLY A 79 -0.38 -1.30 -2.91
N GLY A 80 0.23 -0.13 -2.64
CA GLY A 80 -0.50 1.08 -2.29
C GLY A 80 -1.47 1.50 -3.40
N LYS A 81 -1.04 1.42 -4.67
CA LYS A 81 -1.90 1.72 -5.82
C LYS A 81 -3.08 0.75 -5.90
N VAL A 82 -2.84 -0.56 -5.76
CA VAL A 82 -3.90 -1.58 -5.80
C VAL A 82 -4.92 -1.36 -4.69
N VAL A 83 -4.45 -1.03 -3.47
CA VAL A 83 -5.33 -0.74 -2.33
C VAL A 83 -6.17 0.50 -2.60
N ALA A 84 -5.59 1.61 -3.06
CA ALA A 84 -6.35 2.83 -3.38
C ALA A 84 -7.46 2.57 -4.40
N LEU A 85 -7.16 1.84 -5.48
CA LEU A 85 -8.14 1.44 -6.50
C LEU A 85 -9.22 0.49 -5.95
N SER A 86 -8.95 -0.21 -4.85
CA SER A 86 -9.87 -1.12 -4.18
C SER A 86 -10.71 -0.46 -3.09
N SER A 87 -10.48 0.82 -2.80
CA SER A 87 -11.09 1.55 -1.67
C SER A 87 -12.28 2.44 -2.04
N GLY A 88 -12.81 2.28 -3.26
CA GLY A 88 -14.00 2.99 -3.71
C GLY A 88 -15.34 2.31 -3.37
N PRO A 89 -16.43 2.70 -4.05
CA PRO A 89 -17.76 2.16 -3.78
C PRO A 89 -17.80 0.63 -3.78
N ASN A 90 -18.54 0.06 -2.84
CA ASN A 90 -18.67 -1.39 -2.62
C ASN A 90 -17.36 -2.09 -2.23
N THR A 91 -16.36 -1.35 -1.74
CA THR A 91 -15.17 -1.95 -1.13
C THR A 91 -15.56 -2.82 0.07
N PRO A 92 -14.91 -3.99 0.27
CA PRO A 92 -15.15 -4.82 1.45
C PRO A 92 -14.41 -4.30 2.70
N PHE A 93 -13.62 -3.23 2.56
CA PHE A 93 -12.76 -2.70 3.63
C PHE A 93 -13.44 -1.59 4.43
N SER A 94 -13.24 -1.59 5.75
CA SER A 94 -13.67 -0.50 6.64
C SER A 94 -12.68 0.67 6.65
N ALA A 95 -11.40 0.37 6.43
CA ALA A 95 -10.33 1.36 6.33
C ALA A 95 -9.24 0.87 5.39
N SER A 96 -8.48 1.80 4.80
CA SER A 96 -7.39 1.44 3.91
C SER A 96 -6.18 2.37 4.00
N GLY A 97 -5.05 1.99 3.38
CA GLY A 97 -3.88 2.85 3.37
C GLY A 97 -2.84 2.60 2.28
N GLN A 98 -2.06 3.64 2.04
CA GLN A 98 -0.96 3.71 1.09
C GLN A 98 0.32 4.11 1.83
N VAL A 99 1.41 3.41 1.54
CA VAL A 99 2.70 3.67 2.19
C VAL A 99 3.77 3.71 1.12
N HIS A 100 4.55 4.81 1.12
CA HIS A 100 5.49 5.21 0.06
C HIS A 100 4.93 4.82 -1.31
N PRO A 101 3.76 5.37 -1.70
CA PRO A 101 2.95 4.82 -2.77
C PRO A 101 3.61 4.96 -4.15
N GLY A 102 3.60 3.86 -4.90
CA GLY A 102 4.00 3.90 -6.31
C GLY A 102 2.84 4.35 -7.20
N ARG A 103 3.15 5.08 -8.28
CA ARG A 103 2.16 5.49 -9.31
C ARG A 103 0.93 6.23 -8.73
N LEU A 104 1.17 7.07 -7.73
CA LEU A 104 0.14 7.90 -7.12
C LEU A 104 -0.56 8.75 -8.19
N ALA A 105 -1.88 8.78 -8.18
CA ALA A 105 -2.67 9.60 -9.09
C ALA A 105 -3.88 10.20 -8.36
N THR A 106 -4.12 11.49 -8.54
CA THR A 106 -5.20 12.23 -7.88
C THR A 106 -6.58 11.67 -8.20
N THR A 107 -6.74 11.08 -9.39
CA THR A 107 -7.98 10.39 -9.77
C THR A 107 -8.29 9.18 -8.91
N ASP A 108 -7.30 8.53 -8.28
CA ASP A 108 -7.62 7.44 -7.35
C ASP A 108 -8.21 8.01 -6.05
N ALA A 109 -7.67 9.13 -5.54
CA ALA A 109 -8.12 9.74 -4.30
C ALA A 109 -9.62 10.10 -4.34
N THR A 110 -10.10 10.62 -5.47
CA THR A 110 -11.51 11.02 -5.63
C THR A 110 -12.47 9.83 -5.63
N GLN A 111 -11.97 8.63 -5.90
CA GLN A 111 -12.78 7.41 -5.91
C GLN A 111 -12.86 6.74 -4.54
N ILE A 112 -12.03 7.13 -3.57
CA ILE A 112 -11.99 6.52 -2.23
C ILE A 112 -13.22 6.94 -1.42
N THR A 113 -13.92 5.96 -0.85
CA THR A 113 -15.17 6.18 -0.09
C THR A 113 -15.09 5.80 1.38
N ILE A 114 -13.92 5.41 1.87
CA ILE A 114 -13.67 4.94 3.25
C ILE A 114 -12.52 5.73 3.88
N PRO A 115 -12.35 5.70 5.23
CA PRO A 115 -11.12 6.18 5.87
C PRO A 115 -9.87 5.65 5.15
N HIS A 116 -8.99 6.57 4.77
CA HIS A 116 -7.78 6.25 4.04
C HIS A 116 -6.56 7.01 4.58
N ILE A 117 -5.47 6.30 4.84
CA ILE A 117 -4.19 6.87 5.29
C ILE A 117 -3.14 6.82 4.18
N VAL A 118 -2.48 7.93 3.91
CA VAL A 118 -1.34 8.03 2.98
C VAL A 118 -0.10 8.44 3.76
N LEU A 119 0.89 7.56 3.80
CA LEU A 119 2.22 7.82 4.35
C LEU A 119 3.21 7.93 3.20
N ALA A 120 3.39 9.14 2.68
CA ALA A 120 4.32 9.44 1.61
C ALA A 120 5.76 9.60 2.14
N SER A 121 6.73 9.46 1.26
CA SER A 121 8.14 9.76 1.41
C SER A 121 8.50 10.96 0.50
N ASP A 122 9.76 11.38 0.50
CA ASP A 122 10.25 12.42 -0.44
C ASP A 122 10.30 11.97 -1.91
N GLY A 123 10.06 10.68 -2.18
CA GLY A 123 10.15 10.11 -3.53
C GLY A 123 8.89 10.29 -4.37
N GLU A 124 7.77 10.69 -3.77
CA GLU A 124 6.50 10.88 -4.47
C GLU A 124 6.29 12.35 -4.88
N ASP A 125 5.49 12.57 -5.92
CA ASP A 125 5.17 13.92 -6.38
C ASP A 125 4.38 14.70 -5.32
N ALA A 126 5.02 15.75 -4.79
CA ALA A 126 4.47 16.55 -3.68
C ALA A 126 3.15 17.25 -4.03
N THR A 127 2.91 17.57 -5.30
CA THR A 127 1.63 18.14 -5.75
C THR A 127 0.52 17.12 -5.65
N THR A 128 0.74 15.91 -6.15
CA THR A 128 -0.22 14.81 -6.05
C THR A 128 -0.51 14.45 -4.60
N VAL A 129 0.50 14.39 -3.72
CA VAL A 129 0.29 14.13 -2.28
C VAL A 129 -0.57 15.22 -1.64
N ARG A 130 -0.34 16.49 -1.98
CA ARG A 130 -1.19 17.60 -1.51
C ARG A 130 -2.63 17.46 -1.99
N GLU A 131 -2.84 17.08 -3.25
CA GLU A 131 -4.18 16.86 -3.80
C GLU A 131 -4.91 15.71 -3.10
N TYR A 132 -4.21 14.62 -2.74
CA TYR A 132 -4.77 13.58 -1.86
C TYR A 132 -5.22 14.15 -0.52
N ARG A 133 -4.42 15.03 0.09
CA ARG A 133 -4.76 15.67 1.36
C ARG A 133 -6.03 16.51 1.23
N ASP A 134 -6.16 17.29 0.18
CA ASP A 134 -7.35 18.14 -0.06
C ASP A 134 -8.62 17.30 -0.25
N VAL A 135 -8.49 16.13 -0.90
CA VAL A 135 -9.60 15.19 -1.10
C VAL A 135 -9.97 14.45 0.19
N LEU A 136 -8.99 13.95 0.96
CA LEU A 136 -9.22 12.97 2.03
C LEU A 136 -9.25 13.57 3.45
N VAL A 137 -8.75 14.79 3.65
CA VAL A 137 -8.58 15.39 4.98
C VAL A 137 -9.43 16.66 5.11
N GLY A 138 -10.05 16.88 6.27
CA GLY A 138 -10.86 18.06 6.56
C GLY A 138 -12.06 17.76 7.45
N ALA A 139 -12.95 18.75 7.61
CA ALA A 139 -14.16 18.58 8.40
C ALA A 139 -15.03 17.44 7.85
N GLY A 140 -15.33 16.44 8.68
CA GLY A 140 -16.10 15.26 8.31
C GLY A 140 -15.37 14.22 7.46
N LYS A 141 -14.09 14.44 7.12
CA LYS A 141 -13.29 13.49 6.33
C LYS A 141 -12.29 12.75 7.24
N PRO A 142 -12.37 11.41 7.33
CA PRO A 142 -11.56 10.63 8.26
C PRO A 142 -10.15 10.27 7.75
N GLY A 143 -9.69 10.86 6.64
CA GLY A 143 -8.39 10.54 6.06
C GLY A 143 -7.20 11.11 6.82
N VAL A 144 -6.03 10.52 6.58
CA VAL A 144 -4.74 11.00 7.05
C VAL A 144 -3.80 11.06 5.85
N VAL A 145 -3.10 12.18 5.66
CA VAL A 145 -2.05 12.30 4.64
C VAL A 145 -0.85 12.97 5.29
N ASP A 146 0.28 12.27 5.30
CA ASP A 146 1.52 12.68 5.94
C ASP A 146 2.71 12.37 5.02
N THR A 147 3.67 13.30 4.95
CA THR A 147 4.91 13.12 4.18
C THR A 147 6.07 13.02 5.15
N TYR A 148 6.77 11.90 5.09
CA TYR A 148 7.94 11.59 5.89
C TYR A 148 9.18 12.21 5.26
N VAL A 149 9.37 13.49 5.55
CA VAL A 149 10.50 14.27 5.00
C VAL A 149 11.83 13.62 5.41
N GLY A 150 12.72 13.46 4.44
CA GLY A 150 14.01 12.78 4.55
C GLY A 150 13.95 11.28 4.29
N MET A 151 12.77 10.66 4.17
CA MET A 151 12.63 9.23 3.92
C MET A 151 12.55 8.89 2.43
N HIS A 152 13.26 7.84 2.02
CA HIS A 152 13.26 7.33 0.64
C HIS A 152 12.08 6.40 0.37
N HIS A 153 11.68 6.31 -0.89
CA HIS A 153 10.67 5.35 -1.31
C HIS A 153 11.06 3.91 -0.89
N GLY A 154 10.17 3.22 -0.19
CA GLY A 154 10.44 1.89 0.37
C GLY A 154 11.00 1.87 1.80
N TRP A 155 11.06 3.01 2.50
CA TRP A 155 11.58 3.13 3.87
C TRP A 155 10.83 2.27 4.91
N MET A 156 9.57 1.89 4.67
CA MET A 156 8.79 0.96 5.51
C MET A 156 8.77 -0.49 4.97
N GLY A 157 9.41 -0.73 3.83
CA GLY A 157 9.42 -2.03 3.16
C GLY A 157 10.80 -2.67 3.13
N ALA A 158 11.06 -3.45 2.08
CA ALA A 158 12.33 -4.19 1.93
C ALA A 158 13.58 -3.30 1.81
N ARG A 159 13.41 -1.99 1.57
CA ARG A 159 14.51 -1.01 1.48
C ARG A 159 14.76 -0.27 2.79
N ALA A 160 14.10 -0.63 3.88
CA ALA A 160 14.34 -0.03 5.19
C ALA A 160 15.79 -0.27 5.65
N ASN A 161 16.49 0.79 6.05
CA ASN A 161 17.80 0.69 6.68
C ASN A 161 17.66 0.86 8.19
N LEU A 162 17.37 -0.23 8.90
CA LEU A 162 17.13 -0.20 10.35
C LEU A 162 18.41 0.02 11.20
N LYS A 163 19.58 0.10 10.56
CA LYS A 163 20.84 0.47 11.23
C LYS A 163 21.05 1.98 11.27
N ASP A 164 20.37 2.72 10.41
CA ASP A 164 20.33 4.17 10.47
C ASP A 164 19.26 4.61 11.49
N GLU A 165 19.67 5.39 12.48
CA GLU A 165 18.78 5.76 13.60
C GLU A 165 17.59 6.60 13.14
N VAL A 166 17.77 7.43 12.11
CA VAL A 166 16.69 8.28 11.58
C VAL A 166 15.67 7.40 10.83
N ASN A 167 16.14 6.50 9.96
CA ASN A 167 15.23 5.59 9.26
C ASN A 167 14.54 4.65 10.26
N LEU A 168 15.23 4.11 11.27
CA LEU A 168 14.59 3.27 12.29
C LEU A 168 13.48 4.03 13.04
N LYS A 169 13.76 5.25 13.48
CA LYS A 169 12.77 6.08 14.18
C LYS A 169 11.54 6.35 13.32
N GLU A 170 11.74 6.73 12.06
CA GLU A 170 10.62 6.99 11.16
C GLU A 170 9.90 5.68 10.83
N TYR A 171 10.60 4.56 10.58
CA TYR A 171 10.06 3.19 10.41
C TYR A 171 9.06 2.85 11.51
N GLU A 172 9.46 3.02 12.77
CA GLU A 172 8.62 2.78 13.93
C GLU A 172 7.43 3.73 14.00
N ARG A 173 7.65 5.03 13.76
CA ARG A 173 6.58 6.04 13.70
C ARG A 173 5.52 5.67 12.67
N GLY A 174 5.93 5.28 11.45
CA GLY A 174 5.03 4.89 10.37
C GLY A 174 4.13 3.71 10.75
N TYR A 175 4.72 2.63 11.26
CA TYR A 175 3.96 1.44 11.65
C TYR A 175 3.05 1.71 12.87
N ASN A 176 3.47 2.58 13.78
CA ASN A 176 2.63 3.03 14.90
C ASN A 176 1.46 3.89 14.41
N GLN A 177 1.69 4.79 13.45
CA GLN A 177 0.64 5.62 12.86
C GLN A 177 -0.38 4.78 12.08
N LEU A 178 0.06 3.78 11.31
CA LEU A 178 -0.83 2.80 10.69
C LEU A 178 -1.65 2.05 11.75
N ALA A 179 -1.00 1.54 12.80
CA ALA A 179 -1.70 0.82 13.86
C ALA A 179 -2.75 1.69 14.55
N GLN A 180 -2.44 2.94 14.88
CA GLN A 180 -3.40 3.88 15.47
C GLN A 180 -4.56 4.20 14.52
N PHE A 181 -4.27 4.38 13.24
CA PHE A 181 -5.28 4.65 12.23
C PHE A 181 -6.24 3.46 12.08
N PHE A 182 -5.72 2.25 11.90
CA PHE A 182 -6.54 1.05 11.79
C PHE A 182 -7.29 0.73 13.09
N ALA A 183 -6.70 0.95 14.27
CA ALA A 183 -7.39 0.75 15.55
C ALA A 183 -8.63 1.64 15.72
N LYS A 184 -8.66 2.79 15.04
CA LYS A 184 -9.77 3.74 15.08
C LYS A 184 -10.88 3.39 14.07
N HIS A 185 -10.55 2.63 13.02
CA HIS A 185 -11.39 2.47 11.84
C HIS A 185 -11.72 1.01 11.47
N LEU A 186 -11.12 0.03 12.15
CA LEU A 186 -11.51 -1.39 12.14
C LEU A 186 -12.24 -1.72 13.43
#